data_AF-A0A6B2DS25-F1
#
_entry.id   AF-A0A6B2DS25-F1
#
_cell.length_a   1.000
_cell.length_b   1.000
_cell.length_c   1.000
_cell.angle_alpha   90.00
_cell.angle_beta   90.00
_cell.angle_gamma   90.00
#
_symmetry.space_group_name_H-M   'P 1'
#
loop_
_entity.id
_entity.type
_entity.pdbx_description
1 polymer ?
#
loop_
_entity_poly.entity_id
_entity_poly.type
_entity_poly.pdbx_seq_one_letter_code
_entity_poly.pdbx_strand_id
1 'polypeptide(L)'
;GGSAVNALVTVSPVEWGSRVELELRGIVGPVKCRLVAISKAGDESVVSSWAVPPKGFGIPGSPEPLRLQGTISLAMDQISRFEVRGDDGSVLVSVQR
;
A
#
# COMPACT_ATOMS: atom_id res chain seq x y z
N GLY A 1 1.39 -14.16 18.56
CA GLY A 1 0.83 -14.18 17.20
C GLY A 1 0.68 -12.76 16.73
N GLY A 2 1.59 -12.28 15.90
CA GLY A 2 1.39 -11.03 15.16
C GLY A 2 0.75 -11.39 13.84
N SER A 3 -0.38 -10.78 13.48
CA SER A 3 -0.92 -10.92 12.13
C SER A 3 0.12 -10.34 11.17
N ALA A 4 0.68 -11.18 10.30
CA ALA A 4 1.52 -10.69 9.21
C ALA A 4 0.66 -9.78 8.33
N VAL A 5 1.11 -8.55 8.11
CA VAL A 5 0.44 -7.61 7.21
C VAL A 5 0.48 -8.19 5.80
N ASN A 6 -0.67 -8.26 5.13
CA ASN A 6 -0.79 -8.76 3.77
C ASN A 6 -1.39 -7.66 2.89
N ALA A 7 -0.76 -7.43 1.73
CA ALA A 7 -1.22 -6.49 0.72
C ALA A 7 -1.34 -7.19 -0.64
N LEU A 8 -2.47 -6.95 -1.30
CA LEU A 8 -2.66 -7.22 -2.72
C LEU A 8 -2.68 -5.87 -3.44
N VAL A 9 -1.88 -5.76 -4.50
CA VAL A 9 -1.81 -4.55 -5.33
C VAL A 9 -2.15 -4.92 -6.77
N THR A 10 -3.16 -4.24 -7.32
CA THR A 10 -3.51 -4.31 -8.73
C THR A 10 -3.08 -3.02 -9.41
N VAL A 11 -2.46 -3.13 -10.59
CA VAL A 11 -2.01 -1.96 -11.35
C VAL A 11 -2.56 -2.04 -12.77
N SER A 12 -3.09 -0.92 -13.24
CA SER A 12 -3.63 -0.79 -14.59
C SER A 12 -3.05 0.45 -15.27
N PRO A 13 -2.71 0.39 -16.57
CA PRO A 13 -2.18 1.55 -17.27
C PRO A 13 -3.26 2.62 -17.49
N VAL A 14 -2.85 3.88 -17.49
CA VAL A 14 -3.61 5.04 -17.97
C VAL A 14 -2.70 5.88 -18.86
N GLU A 15 -3.28 6.79 -19.68
CA GLU A 15 -2.51 7.57 -20.68
C GLU A 15 -1.30 8.29 -20.10
N TRP A 16 -1.41 8.78 -18.87
CA TRP A 16 -0.41 9.59 -18.18
C TRP A 16 0.34 8.85 -17.05
N GLY A 17 0.18 7.52 -16.93
CA GLY A 17 0.84 6.74 -15.88
C GLY A 17 0.11 5.46 -15.48
N SER A 18 -0.09 5.26 -14.18
CA SER A 18 -0.72 4.05 -13.63
C SER A 18 -1.84 4.36 -12.63
N ARG A 19 -2.93 3.60 -12.71
CA ARG A 19 -3.90 3.43 -11.63
C ARG A 19 -3.47 2.28 -10.75
N VAL A 20 -3.54 2.47 -9.43
CA VAL A 20 -3.12 1.50 -8.43
C VAL A 20 -4.28 1.27 -7.46
N GLU A 21 -4.60 0.00 -7.21
CA GLU A 21 -5.59 -0.44 -6.24
C GLU A 21 -4.89 -1.30 -5.18
N LEU A 22 -5.21 -1.06 -3.91
CA LEU A 22 -4.67 -1.77 -2.76
C LEU A 22 -5.79 -2.44 -1.98
N GLU A 23 -5.63 -3.72 -1.67
CA GLU A 23 -6.32 -4.38 -0.56
C GLU A 23 -5.30 -4.73 0.54
N LEU A 24 -5.53 -4.25 1.77
CA LEU A 24 -4.64 -4.44 2.92
C LEU A 24 -5.37 -5.12 4.09
N ARG A 25 -4.68 -6.11 4.69
CA ARG A 25 -5.17 -6.91 5.83
C ARG A 25 -4.07 -7.06 6.88
N GLY A 26 -4.47 -7.40 8.10
CA GLY A 26 -3.54 -7.74 9.18
C GLY A 26 -2.95 -6.53 9.90
N ILE A 27 -3.49 -5.33 9.70
CA ILE A 27 -2.94 -4.09 10.27
C ILE A 27 -3.78 -3.58 11.46
N VAL A 28 -3.09 -3.21 12.54
CA VAL A 28 -3.68 -2.69 13.78
C VAL A 28 -3.29 -1.22 13.94
N GLY A 29 -4.26 -0.37 14.28
CA GLY A 29 -4.01 1.03 14.58
C GLY A 29 -3.93 1.32 16.08
N PRO A 30 -3.78 2.60 16.47
CA PRO A 30 -3.69 3.77 15.60
C PRO A 30 -2.30 3.93 14.98
N VAL A 31 -2.24 4.06 13.65
CA VAL A 31 -0.99 4.34 12.93
C VAL A 31 -1.28 5.08 11.63
N LYS A 32 -0.40 5.97 11.18
CA LYS A 32 -0.49 6.57 9.84
C LYS A 32 0.34 5.74 8.87
N CYS A 33 -0.23 5.51 7.70
CA CYS A 33 0.42 4.70 6.67
C CYS A 33 0.35 5.38 5.31
N ARG A 34 1.27 4.97 4.45
CA ARG A 34 1.33 5.37 3.05
C ARG A 34 1.66 4.18 2.17
N LEU A 35 1.08 4.18 0.98
CA LEU A 35 1.44 3.28 -0.10
C LEU A 35 2.42 4.02 -1.00
N VAL A 36 3.60 3.46 -1.18
CA VAL A 36 4.68 4.03 -1.98
C VAL A 36 4.98 3.08 -3.13
N ALA A 37 4.96 3.59 -4.36
CA ALA A 37 5.49 2.89 -5.52
C ALA A 37 6.99 3.20 -5.64
N ILE A 38 7.80 2.16 -5.83
CA ILE A 38 9.24 2.29 -6.06
C ILE A 38 9.53 1.97 -7.51
N SER A 39 10.16 2.91 -8.22
CA SER A 39 10.59 2.70 -9.61
C SER A 39 11.74 1.70 -9.69
N LYS A 40 11.96 1.13 -10.87
CA LYS A 40 13.16 0.32 -11.16
C LYS A 40 14.47 1.11 -11.00
N ALA A 41 14.42 2.44 -11.06
CA ALA A 41 15.56 3.32 -10.80
C ALA A 41 15.71 3.70 -9.31
N GLY A 42 14.75 3.32 -8.45
CA GLY A 42 14.77 3.60 -7.02
C GLY A 42 13.99 4.84 -6.59
N ASP A 43 13.38 5.57 -7.52
CA ASP A 43 12.55 6.74 -7.20
C ASP A 43 11.28 6.33 -6.47
N GLU A 44 10.84 7.18 -5.54
CA GLU A 44 9.65 6.96 -4.75
C GLU A 44 8.49 7.83 -5.22
N SER A 45 7.30 7.26 -5.33
CA SER A 45 6.06 7.99 -5.58
C SER A 45 4.99 7.57 -4.59
N VAL A 46 4.45 8.52 -3.82
CA VAL A 46 3.35 8.24 -2.89
C VAL A 46 2.05 8.09 -3.69
N VAL A 47 1.44 6.92 -3.59
CA VAL A 47 0.16 6.61 -4.24
C VAL A 47 -1.01 7.13 -3.41
N SER A 48 -0.96 6.91 -2.09
CA SER A 48 -1.99 7.32 -1.14
C SER A 48 -1.43 7.34 0.29
N SER A 49 -2.06 8.12 1.16
CA SER A 49 -1.77 8.19 2.61
C SER A 49 -3.08 8.13 3.39
N TRP A 50 -3.10 7.39 4.50
CA TRP A 50 -4.29 7.18 5.33
C TRP A 50 -3.94 6.98 6.80
N ALA A 51 -4.96 7.04 7.66
CA ALA A 51 -4.87 6.65 9.06
C ALA A 51 -5.56 5.30 9.27
N VAL A 52 -4.91 4.39 9.97
CA VAL A 52 -5.52 3.15 10.47
C VAL A 52 -6.16 3.47 11.82
N PRO A 53 -7.49 3.31 11.98
CA PRO A 53 -8.14 3.54 13.26
C PRO A 53 -7.79 2.42 14.26
N PRO A 54 -8.04 2.60 15.58
CA PRO A 54 -7.74 1.59 16.61
C PRO A 54 -8.32 0.20 16.33
N LYS A 55 -9.47 0.12 15.65
CA LYS A 55 -10.10 -1.17 15.27
C LYS A 55 -9.30 -1.98 14.24
N GLY A 56 -8.36 -1.38 13.51
CA GLY A 56 -7.58 -2.04 12.45
C GLY A 56 -8.40 -2.54 11.25
N PHE A 57 -7.74 -3.27 10.36
CA PHE A 57 -8.32 -3.85 9.14
C PHE A 57 -7.80 -5.27 8.89
N GLY A 58 -8.70 -6.19 8.52
CA GLY A 58 -8.38 -7.58 8.21
C GLY A 58 -7.77 -8.34 9.39
N ILE A 59 -8.27 -8.10 10.61
CA ILE A 59 -7.82 -8.74 11.86
C ILE A 59 -9.01 -9.38 12.62
N PRO A 60 -8.78 -10.27 13.60
CA PRO A 60 -9.85 -10.71 14.50
C PRO A 60 -10.56 -9.52 15.16
N GLY A 61 -11.88 -9.47 15.07
CA GLY A 61 -12.70 -8.34 15.56
C GLY A 61 -12.90 -7.18 14.57
N SER A 62 -12.14 -7.13 13.47
CA SER A 62 -12.34 -6.19 12.34
C SER A 62 -11.91 -6.87 11.03
N PRO A 63 -12.72 -7.82 10.51
CA PRO A 63 -12.31 -8.72 9.42
C PRO A 63 -12.30 -8.04 8.05
N GLU A 64 -12.97 -6.89 7.89
CA GLU A 64 -12.99 -6.15 6.64
C GLU A 64 -11.59 -5.61 6.30
N PRO A 65 -11.11 -5.82 5.07
CA PRO A 65 -9.84 -5.23 4.63
C PRO A 65 -10.01 -3.72 4.41
N LEU A 66 -8.88 -3.02 4.40
CA LEU A 66 -8.82 -1.68 3.82
C LEU A 66 -8.68 -1.81 2.31
N ARG A 67 -9.54 -1.12 1.56
CA ARG A 67 -9.41 -0.96 0.11
C ARG A 67 -9.24 0.50 -0.24
N LEU A 68 -8.22 0.79 -1.04
CA LEU A 68 -7.88 2.14 -1.51
C LEU A 68 -7.52 2.11 -2.98
N GLN A 69 -7.71 3.25 -3.64
CA GLN A 69 -7.30 3.48 -5.01
C GLN A 69 -6.54 4.80 -5.10
N GLY A 70 -5.51 4.83 -5.93
CA GLY A 70 -4.76 6.03 -6.26
C GLY A 70 -4.17 5.96 -7.67
N THR A 71 -3.40 6.97 -8.02
CA THR A 71 -2.79 7.11 -9.34
C THR A 71 -1.43 7.77 -9.24
N ILE A 72 -0.50 7.38 -10.09
CA ILE A 72 0.85 7.92 -10.16
C ILE A 72 1.26 8.13 -11.61
N SER A 73 2.15 9.09 -11.87
CA SER A 73 2.70 9.34 -13.22
C SER A 73 3.67 8.24 -13.69
N LEU A 74 4.14 7.38 -12.77
CA LEU A 74 5.03 6.27 -13.09
C LEU A 74 4.30 5.25 -13.97
N ALA A 75 4.89 4.93 -15.12
CA ALA A 75 4.35 3.93 -16.02
C ALA A 75 4.40 2.54 -15.38
N MET A 76 3.43 1.70 -15.73
CA MET A 76 3.25 0.36 -15.17
C MET A 76 4.60 -0.41 -15.18
N ASP A 77 5.22 -0.51 -16.34
CA ASP A 77 6.46 -1.25 -16.59
C ASP A 77 7.71 -0.66 -15.91
N GLN A 78 7.65 0.56 -15.39
CA GLN A 78 8.72 1.21 -14.63
C GLN A 78 8.66 0.91 -13.14
N ILE A 79 7.56 0.34 -12.63
CA ILE A 79 7.39 0.02 -11.22
C ILE A 79 8.17 -1.28 -10.89
N SER A 80 8.98 -1.25 -9.83
CA SER A 80 9.67 -2.43 -9.31
C SER A 80 8.84 -3.13 -8.24
N ARG A 81 8.33 -2.37 -7.26
CA ARG A 81 7.57 -2.89 -6.12
C ARG A 81 6.73 -1.79 -5.50
N PHE A 82 5.84 -2.21 -4.60
CA PHE A 82 5.10 -1.33 -3.71
C PHE A 82 5.47 -1.60 -2.26
N GLU A 83 5.49 -0.55 -1.46
CA GLU A 83 5.71 -0.64 -0.02
C GLU A 83 4.57 0.05 0.73
N VAL A 84 4.00 -0.63 1.72
CA VAL A 84 3.20 0.02 2.74
C VAL A 84 4.15 0.42 3.86
N ARG A 85 4.26 1.72 4.12
CA ARG A 85 5.14 2.27 5.14
C ARG A 85 4.37 2.92 6.27
N GLY A 86 4.88 2.76 7.49
CA GLY A 86 4.51 3.60 8.63
C GLY A 86 5.02 5.04 8.47
N ASP A 87 4.47 5.94 9.27
CA ASP A 87 4.99 7.30 9.41
C ASP A 87 6.36 7.34 10.12
N ASP A 88 6.64 6.33 10.94
CA ASP A 88 7.95 6.08 11.56
C ASP A 88 9.04 5.60 10.58
N GLY A 89 8.70 5.41 9.30
CA GLY A 89 9.61 4.93 8.27
C GLY A 89 9.75 3.41 8.17
N SER A 90 9.04 2.66 9.02
CA SER A 90 9.00 1.19 8.92
C SER A 90 8.35 0.72 7.62
N VAL A 91 8.89 -0.32 7.01
CA VAL A 91 8.24 -1.03 5.91
C VAL A 91 7.41 -2.16 6.52
N LEU A 92 6.09 -2.04 6.44
CA LEU A 92 5.15 -3.00 7.02
C LEU A 92 4.94 -4.20 6.11
N VAL A 93 4.88 -3.97 4.81
CA VAL A 93 4.82 -5.02 3.78
C VAL A 93 5.38 -4.47 2.46
N SER A 94 6.07 -5.35 1.73
CA SER A 94 6.56 -5.08 0.37
C SER A 94 5.90 -6.06 -0.59
N VAL A 95 5.35 -5.56 -1.69
CA VAL A 95 4.71 -6.34 -2.76
C VAL A 95 5.53 -6.18 -4.03
N GLN A 96 6.13 -7.27 -4.50
CA GLN A 96 6.80 -7.29 -5.79
C GLN A 96 5.76 -7.21 -6.91
N ARG A 97 6.13 -6.51 -7.98
CA ARG A 97 5.28 -6.42 -9.16
C ARG A 97 5.53 -7.58 -10.12
#